data_AF-A0A0R3R2E1-F1
#
_entry.id   AF-A0A0R3R2E1-F1
#
_cell.length_a   1.000
_cell.length_b   1.000
_cell.length_c   1.000
_cell.angle_alpha   90.00
_cell.angle_beta   90.00
_cell.angle_gamma   90.00
#
_symmetry.space_group_name_H-M   'P 1'
#
loop_
_entity.id
_entity.type
_entity.pdbx_description
1 polymer ?
#
loop_
_entity_poly.entity_id
_entity_poly.type
_entity_poly.pdbx_seq_one_letter_code
_entity_poly.pdbx_strand_id
1 'polypeptide(L)'
;REDQSILCTGESGAGKTENTKKVIQYLADIAGAGRHMRSSVGRSPGKGQLEDQLLLANPILEAFGNSKTVKNDNSSRFGKFIRINFDQSGCISGANIEHYLLEKSRTIRQATNERSFHFFYQLLLGSSVNKKSMFLMDNIDSYRFLTNGSLIIPNIDDASELSTTLNAMRGMDFSDADIDTIMRITSAVLLLGNLSFTEDRTSDQAILVDDRVAQKICCLLGLPVSDLAKAFLKPRVKVGRDYVHKAQTREQVQYAVEAIAKASYERMFRWLVTRINRSLGRSTSSGTTFIGILDIAGFEIFDLNTFEQLCINYTNEKLQQLFNNTMFVLEQEIYRKEGIEWSFIDFGLDLQPTIDLIEKPLGVLSLLDEQCIFPKSTDKSYVEKLIANQSKHPKFIVPEFRTKSDFAIVHYAGRVDYSADQWLMKNMDPLNDSVVFLLQNSGDQLVAEMWKNAEFASLGMTDQTDYVFGARTKRGMFRTVGQTYKEQLSRLMKTLQNTSPHFVRCIIPNYEKKAGVINGTLVLDQLRCNGVLEGIRICRQGYPNRA
;
A
#
# COMPACT_ATOMS: atom_id res chain seq x y z
N ARG A 1 -17.83 -9.93 -25.51
CA ARG A 1 -17.60 -10.54 -24.18
C ARG A 1 -16.21 -10.09 -23.73
N GLU A 2 -16.11 -8.87 -23.23
CA GLU A 2 -14.85 -8.26 -22.79
C GLU A 2 -14.89 -8.09 -21.28
N ASP A 3 -13.73 -8.21 -20.63
CA ASP A 3 -13.61 -7.98 -19.20
C ASP A 3 -13.84 -6.49 -18.87
N GLN A 4 -14.47 -6.23 -17.73
CA GLN A 4 -14.87 -4.89 -17.31
C GLN A 4 -14.08 -4.46 -16.08
N SER A 5 -13.94 -3.16 -15.86
CA SER A 5 -13.45 -2.62 -14.59
C SER A 5 -14.29 -1.45 -14.08
N ILE A 6 -14.37 -1.30 -12.76
CA ILE A 6 -15.02 -0.17 -12.09
C ILE A 6 -13.96 0.52 -11.23
N LEU A 7 -13.67 1.78 -11.53
CA LEU A 7 -12.63 2.55 -10.87
C LEU A 7 -13.28 3.61 -9.98
N CYS A 8 -13.18 3.44 -8.66
CA CYS A 8 -13.59 4.44 -7.69
C CYS A 8 -12.45 5.44 -7.48
N THR A 9 -12.63 6.68 -7.92
CA THR A 9 -11.61 7.75 -7.84
C THR A 9 -12.13 8.93 -7.02
N GLY A 10 -11.22 9.71 -6.44
CA GLY A 10 -11.57 10.86 -5.60
C GLY A 10 -10.54 11.10 -4.49
N GLU A 11 -10.61 12.25 -3.84
CA GLU A 11 -9.73 12.63 -2.73
C GLU A 11 -9.85 11.65 -1.54
N SER A 12 -8.81 11.59 -0.70
CA SER A 12 -8.85 10.84 0.57
C SER A 12 -10.03 11.29 1.44
N GLY A 13 -10.90 10.34 1.83
CA GLY A 13 -12.14 10.63 2.57
C GLY A 13 -13.42 10.74 1.73
N ALA A 14 -13.35 10.67 0.40
CA ALA A 14 -14.53 10.79 -0.48
C ALA A 14 -15.52 9.60 -0.45
N GLY A 15 -15.25 8.54 0.34
CA GLY A 15 -16.13 7.37 0.42
C GLY A 15 -15.92 6.31 -0.69
N LYS A 16 -14.73 6.23 -1.30
CA LYS A 16 -14.39 5.24 -2.34
C LYS A 16 -14.63 3.79 -1.88
N THR A 17 -14.18 3.47 -0.67
CA THR A 17 -14.34 2.12 -0.08
C THR A 17 -15.79 1.78 0.19
N GLU A 18 -16.61 2.74 0.65
CA GLU A 18 -18.05 2.52 0.87
C GLU A 18 -18.80 2.29 -0.45
N ASN A 19 -18.47 3.04 -1.50
CA ASN A 19 -19.03 2.80 -2.84
C ASN A 19 -18.62 1.42 -3.37
N THR A 20 -17.37 1.01 -3.16
CA THR A 20 -16.88 -0.33 -3.51
C THR A 20 -17.69 -1.43 -2.82
N LYS A 21 -17.99 -1.28 -1.52
CA LYS A 21 -18.86 -2.22 -0.79
C LYS A 21 -20.25 -2.31 -1.42
N LYS A 22 -20.84 -1.18 -1.83
CA LYS A 22 -22.16 -1.13 -2.47
C LYS A 22 -22.18 -1.79 -3.85
N VAL A 23 -21.12 -1.62 -4.64
CA VAL A 23 -20.98 -2.32 -5.93
C VAL A 23 -20.90 -3.83 -5.71
N ILE A 24 -20.10 -4.28 -4.74
CA ILE A 24 -20.00 -5.72 -4.40
C ILE A 24 -21.34 -6.26 -3.93
N GLN A 25 -22.03 -5.54 -3.05
CA GLN A 25 -23.36 -5.91 -2.55
C GLN A 25 -24.37 -6.05 -3.71
N TYR A 26 -24.40 -5.09 -4.63
CA TYR A 26 -25.27 -5.14 -5.80
C TYR A 26 -24.98 -6.34 -6.70
N LEU A 27 -23.71 -6.61 -7.00
CA LEU A 27 -23.32 -7.75 -7.82
C LEU A 27 -23.67 -9.08 -7.15
N ALA A 28 -23.42 -9.19 -5.84
CA ALA A 28 -23.79 -10.34 -5.03
C ALA A 28 -25.31 -10.59 -5.06
N ASP A 29 -26.13 -9.55 -4.91
CA ASP A 29 -27.59 -9.68 -4.87
C ASP A 29 -28.20 -10.09 -6.23
N ILE A 30 -27.58 -9.68 -7.34
CA ILE A 30 -28.14 -9.89 -8.68
C ILE A 30 -27.58 -11.13 -9.37
N ALA A 31 -26.26 -11.32 -9.31
CA ALA A 31 -25.55 -12.41 -9.97
C ALA A 31 -25.23 -13.56 -9.01
N GLY A 32 -25.70 -13.49 -7.76
CA GLY A 32 -25.59 -14.58 -6.82
C GLY A 32 -26.42 -15.79 -7.23
N ALA A 33 -25.86 -16.98 -7.04
CA ALA A 33 -26.44 -18.24 -7.53
C ALA A 33 -27.83 -18.56 -6.92
N GLY A 34 -28.22 -17.85 -5.85
CA GLY A 34 -29.48 -18.01 -5.13
C GLY A 34 -30.75 -17.70 -5.94
N ARG A 35 -30.68 -16.97 -7.07
CA ARG A 35 -31.86 -16.71 -7.91
C ARG A 35 -32.28 -17.88 -8.80
N HIS A 36 -31.35 -18.74 -9.19
CA HIS A 36 -31.65 -19.91 -10.04
C HIS A 36 -31.93 -21.21 -9.25
N MET A 37 -31.73 -21.23 -7.93
CA MET A 37 -31.85 -22.42 -7.07
C MET A 37 -32.97 -22.36 -6.02
N ARG A 38 -34.07 -21.63 -6.27
CA ARG A 38 -35.29 -21.76 -5.42
C ARG A 38 -36.01 -23.12 -5.57
N SER A 39 -35.47 -24.07 -6.35
CA SER A 39 -36.11 -25.36 -6.65
C SER A 39 -35.33 -26.61 -6.21
N SER A 40 -34.23 -26.51 -5.45
CA SER A 40 -33.50 -27.70 -4.98
C SER A 40 -33.26 -27.71 -3.47
N VAL A 41 -34.00 -28.59 -2.81
CA VAL A 41 -33.93 -28.95 -1.40
C VAL A 41 -32.57 -29.57 -1.08
N GLY A 42 -31.90 -29.09 -0.03
CA GLY A 42 -30.73 -29.73 0.59
C GLY A 42 -29.37 -29.09 0.28
N ARG A 43 -29.08 -27.93 0.89
CA ARG A 43 -27.70 -27.47 1.09
C ARG A 43 -27.44 -27.17 2.56
N SER A 44 -26.35 -27.70 3.08
CA SER A 44 -25.94 -27.64 4.48
C SER A 44 -25.75 -26.18 4.95
N PRO A 45 -26.20 -25.77 6.15
CA PRO A 45 -26.20 -24.38 6.62
C PRO A 45 -24.82 -23.80 7.01
N GLY A 46 -23.70 -24.43 6.62
CA GLY A 46 -22.39 -24.19 7.23
C GLY A 46 -21.29 -23.61 6.32
N LYS A 47 -21.55 -23.40 5.02
CA LYS A 47 -20.62 -22.73 4.11
C LYS A 47 -21.31 -21.48 3.58
N GLY A 48 -20.84 -20.31 4.00
CA GLY A 48 -21.35 -19.02 3.51
C GLY A 48 -21.37 -18.98 1.99
N GLN A 49 -22.34 -18.27 1.42
CA GLN A 49 -22.36 -18.01 -0.01
C GLN A 49 -21.08 -17.19 -0.34
N LEU A 50 -20.49 -17.39 -1.52
CA LEU A 50 -19.25 -16.69 -1.95
C LEU A 50 -19.38 -15.16 -1.80
N GLU A 51 -20.61 -14.69 -1.97
CA GLU A 51 -21.17 -13.37 -1.75
C GLU A 51 -20.93 -12.86 -0.31
N ASP A 52 -21.26 -13.66 0.69
CA ASP A 52 -21.05 -13.31 2.11
C ASP A 52 -19.55 -13.25 2.42
N GLN A 53 -18.78 -14.19 1.88
CA GLN A 53 -17.31 -14.23 2.06
C GLN A 53 -16.63 -12.99 1.48
N LEU A 54 -17.11 -12.49 0.33
CA LEU A 54 -16.62 -11.24 -0.26
C LEU A 54 -16.86 -10.03 0.65
N LEU A 55 -18.02 -9.97 1.32
CA LEU A 55 -18.34 -8.92 2.27
C LEU A 55 -17.49 -9.05 3.55
N LEU A 56 -17.28 -10.27 4.05
CA LEU A 56 -16.45 -10.57 5.22
C LEU A 56 -14.96 -10.29 5.01
N ALA A 57 -14.47 -10.27 3.77
CA ALA A 57 -13.07 -9.92 3.50
C ALA A 57 -12.75 -8.45 3.84
N ASN A 58 -13.72 -7.52 3.71
CA ASN A 58 -13.47 -6.09 3.89
C ASN A 58 -13.07 -5.71 5.32
N PRO A 59 -13.78 -6.11 6.40
CA PRO A 59 -13.34 -5.81 7.77
C PRO A 59 -11.92 -6.25 8.08
N ILE A 60 -11.49 -7.38 7.53
CA ILE A 60 -10.11 -7.87 7.69
C ILE A 60 -9.13 -6.95 6.96
N LEU A 61 -9.40 -6.63 5.70
CA LEU A 61 -8.53 -5.76 4.92
C LEU A 61 -8.46 -4.34 5.49
N GLU A 62 -9.56 -3.82 6.02
CA GLU A 62 -9.61 -2.49 6.65
C GLU A 62 -8.85 -2.47 7.98
N ALA A 63 -8.99 -3.50 8.82
CA ALA A 63 -8.24 -3.59 10.07
C ALA A 63 -6.72 -3.51 9.83
N PHE A 64 -6.20 -4.26 8.86
CA PHE A 64 -4.76 -4.36 8.60
C PHE A 64 -4.22 -3.33 7.59
N GLY A 65 -5.08 -2.76 6.74
CA GLY A 65 -4.66 -1.89 5.65
C GLY A 65 -5.09 -0.43 5.78
N ASN A 66 -6.00 -0.11 6.71
CA ASN A 66 -6.48 1.25 6.90
C ASN A 66 -5.91 1.90 8.17
N SER A 67 -5.90 3.22 8.17
CA SER A 67 -5.43 4.04 9.29
C SER A 67 -6.17 5.37 9.35
N LYS A 68 -6.13 6.04 10.51
CA LYS A 68 -6.63 7.41 10.67
C LYS A 68 -5.59 8.41 10.16
N THR A 69 -5.99 9.28 9.24
CA THR A 69 -5.26 10.50 8.84
C THR A 69 -5.97 11.75 9.36
N VAL A 70 -5.35 12.92 9.17
CA VAL A 70 -5.99 14.20 9.53
C VAL A 70 -7.32 14.41 8.78
N LYS A 71 -7.38 13.98 7.52
CA LYS A 71 -8.56 14.18 6.65
C LYS A 71 -9.59 13.06 6.75
N ASN A 72 -9.16 11.82 6.98
CA ASN A 72 -10.03 10.63 6.91
C ASN A 72 -9.75 9.67 8.07
N ASP A 73 -10.78 9.33 8.84
CA ASP A 73 -10.61 8.48 10.02
C ASP A 73 -10.42 6.99 9.69
N ASN A 74 -10.87 6.54 8.51
CA ASN A 74 -10.72 5.18 8.00
C ASN A 74 -10.11 5.23 6.58
N SER A 75 -8.85 5.66 6.50
CA SER A 75 -8.14 5.83 5.23
C SER A 75 -7.43 4.57 4.79
N SER A 76 -7.82 4.01 3.65
CA SER A 76 -7.08 2.94 2.97
C SER A 76 -5.66 3.39 2.65
N ARG A 77 -4.65 2.68 3.19
CA ARG A 77 -3.22 2.92 2.96
C ARG A 77 -2.57 1.85 2.07
N PHE A 78 -3.39 1.23 1.24
CA PHE A 78 -3.02 0.28 0.20
C PHE A 78 -4.06 0.37 -0.92
N GLY A 79 -3.68 -0.06 -2.12
CA GLY A 79 -4.61 -0.29 -3.21
C GLY A 79 -5.13 -1.72 -3.18
N LYS A 80 -6.42 -1.92 -3.42
CA LYS A 80 -7.05 -3.22 -3.63
C LYS A 80 -7.76 -3.26 -4.98
N PHE A 81 -7.48 -4.31 -5.74
CA PHE A 81 -8.17 -4.62 -6.98
C PHE A 81 -8.91 -5.94 -6.79
N ILE A 82 -10.24 -5.86 -6.72
CA ILE A 82 -11.13 -6.99 -6.46
C ILE A 82 -11.65 -7.49 -7.79
N ARG A 83 -11.16 -8.64 -8.24
CA ARG A 83 -11.61 -9.33 -9.44
C ARG A 83 -12.74 -10.29 -9.07
N ILE A 84 -13.95 -10.02 -9.56
CA ILE A 84 -15.11 -10.90 -9.43
C ILE A 84 -15.29 -11.64 -10.76
N ASN A 85 -15.19 -12.96 -10.75
CA ASN A 85 -15.30 -13.81 -11.93
C ASN A 85 -16.73 -14.27 -12.13
N PHE A 86 -17.16 -14.29 -13.38
CA PHE A 86 -18.49 -14.72 -13.83
C PHE A 86 -18.35 -15.92 -14.75
N ASP A 87 -19.22 -16.91 -14.58
CA ASP A 87 -19.33 -18.04 -15.51
C ASP A 87 -20.10 -17.67 -16.78
N GLN A 88 -20.27 -18.64 -17.69
CA GLN A 88 -20.98 -18.43 -18.95
C GLN A 88 -22.47 -18.12 -18.78
N SER A 89 -23.05 -18.42 -17.61
CA SER A 89 -24.44 -18.10 -17.27
C SER A 89 -24.61 -16.71 -16.67
N GLY A 90 -23.49 -16.01 -16.38
CA GLY A 90 -23.50 -14.71 -15.72
C GLY A 90 -23.59 -14.78 -14.20
N CYS A 91 -23.40 -15.96 -13.60
CA CYS A 91 -23.35 -16.14 -12.14
C CYS A 91 -21.93 -15.93 -11.61
N ILE A 92 -21.80 -15.48 -10.36
CA ILE A 92 -20.50 -15.33 -9.70
C ILE A 92 -19.89 -16.73 -9.48
N SER A 93 -18.72 -16.97 -10.06
CA SER A 93 -17.99 -18.25 -9.96
C SER A 93 -16.85 -18.22 -8.95
N GLY A 94 -16.25 -17.06 -8.71
CA GLY A 94 -15.13 -16.89 -7.78
C GLY A 94 -14.69 -15.44 -7.67
N ALA A 95 -13.80 -15.15 -6.73
CA ALA A 95 -13.18 -13.84 -6.63
C ALA A 95 -11.70 -13.92 -6.26
N ASN A 96 -10.96 -12.86 -6.60
CA ASN A 96 -9.55 -12.70 -6.27
C ASN A 96 -9.26 -11.24 -5.93
N ILE A 97 -8.57 -11.01 -4.81
CA ILE A 97 -8.16 -9.69 -4.34
C ILE A 97 -6.66 -9.53 -4.54
N GLU A 98 -6.27 -8.60 -5.39
CA GLU A 98 -4.88 -8.18 -5.53
C GLU A 98 -4.66 -6.93 -4.71
N HIS A 99 -3.60 -6.91 -3.90
CA HIS A 99 -3.19 -5.72 -3.16
C HIS A 99 -1.95 -5.10 -3.79
N TYR A 100 -1.87 -3.78 -3.65
CA TYR A 100 -0.86 -2.94 -4.25
C TYR A 100 -0.43 -1.91 -3.20
N LEU A 101 0.86 -1.56 -3.16
CA LEU A 101 1.30 -0.29 -2.58
C LEU A 101 0.92 -0.06 -1.10
N LEU A 102 1.12 -1.05 -0.23
CA LEU A 102 0.92 -0.87 1.22
C LEU A 102 1.93 0.14 1.78
N GLU A 103 1.45 1.18 2.45
CA GLU A 103 2.29 2.19 3.10
C GLU A 103 2.85 1.68 4.45
N LYS A 104 3.79 0.72 4.35
CA LYS A 104 4.41 0.07 5.50
C LYS A 104 5.14 1.02 6.46
N SER A 105 5.53 2.23 6.04
CA SER A 105 6.19 3.19 6.95
C SER A 105 5.29 3.61 8.11
N ARG A 106 3.97 3.53 7.94
CA ARG A 106 2.98 3.80 8.97
C ARG A 106 3.03 2.81 10.13
N THR A 107 3.63 1.63 9.94
CA THR A 107 3.90 0.66 11.02
C THR A 107 4.80 1.25 12.12
N ILE A 108 5.71 2.16 11.77
CA ILE A 108 6.75 2.63 12.70
C ILE A 108 6.64 4.10 13.08
N ARG A 109 6.04 4.94 12.22
CA ARG A 109 5.95 6.39 12.43
C ARG A 109 4.64 6.91 11.84
N GLN A 110 4.01 7.86 12.53
CA GLN A 110 2.79 8.52 12.06
C GLN A 110 2.96 10.04 12.17
N ALA A 111 2.29 10.79 11.29
CA ALA A 111 2.25 12.24 11.41
C ALA A 111 1.41 12.65 12.63
N THR A 112 1.54 13.91 13.06
CA THR A 112 0.79 14.45 14.20
C THR A 112 -0.71 14.25 14.01
N ASN A 113 -1.40 13.77 15.05
CA ASN A 113 -2.84 13.47 15.05
C ASN A 113 -3.29 12.30 14.13
N GLU A 114 -2.36 11.51 13.61
CA GLU A 114 -2.66 10.29 12.83
C GLU A 114 -2.50 9.01 13.68
N ARG A 115 -3.25 7.96 13.35
CA ARG A 115 -3.05 6.62 13.95
C ARG A 115 -2.19 5.76 13.03
N SER A 116 -1.58 4.72 13.60
CA SER A 116 -1.06 3.59 12.82
C SER A 116 -2.23 2.75 12.26
N PHE A 117 -1.94 1.57 11.70
CA PHE A 117 -2.97 0.65 11.23
C PHE A 117 -3.96 0.28 12.33
N HIS A 118 -5.25 0.19 12.00
CA HIS A 118 -6.33 0.00 12.98
C HIS A 118 -6.14 -1.26 13.83
N PHE A 119 -5.63 -2.35 13.25
CA PHE A 119 -5.45 -3.61 13.94
C PHE A 119 -4.52 -3.52 15.15
N PHE A 120 -3.54 -2.59 15.18
CA PHE A 120 -2.73 -2.38 16.39
C PHE A 120 -3.57 -1.92 17.58
N TYR A 121 -4.50 -0.99 17.35
CA TYR A 121 -5.38 -0.44 18.38
C TYR A 121 -6.43 -1.46 18.79
N GLN A 122 -7.05 -2.13 17.80
CA GLN A 122 -7.99 -3.23 18.04
C GLN A 122 -7.35 -4.33 18.88
N LEU A 123 -6.12 -4.75 18.56
CA LEU A 123 -5.38 -5.76 19.29
C LEU A 123 -5.12 -5.35 20.74
N LEU A 124 -4.56 -4.15 20.96
CA LEU A 124 -4.15 -3.70 22.29
C LEU A 124 -5.33 -3.32 23.18
N LEU A 125 -6.40 -2.75 22.63
CA LEU A 125 -7.55 -2.30 23.41
C LEU A 125 -8.62 -3.39 23.53
N GLY A 126 -8.82 -4.19 22.49
CA GLY A 126 -9.87 -5.22 22.43
C GLY A 126 -9.49 -6.61 22.96
N SER A 127 -8.20 -6.92 23.09
CA SER A 127 -7.79 -8.27 23.53
C SER A 127 -8.14 -8.54 25.00
N SER A 128 -8.57 -9.78 25.28
CA SER A 128 -8.77 -10.25 26.65
C SER A 128 -7.46 -10.28 27.45
N VAL A 129 -7.56 -10.24 28.78
CA VAL A 129 -6.40 -10.29 29.69
C VAL A 129 -5.52 -11.52 29.41
N ASN A 130 -6.15 -12.67 29.16
CA ASN A 130 -5.45 -13.91 28.82
C ASN A 130 -4.66 -13.78 27.50
N LYS A 131 -5.26 -13.20 26.46
CA LYS A 131 -4.59 -12.99 25.17
C LYS A 131 -3.46 -11.95 25.26
N LYS A 132 -3.65 -10.88 26.05
CA LYS A 132 -2.60 -9.90 26.33
C LYS A 132 -1.40 -10.54 27.02
N SER A 133 -1.64 -11.38 28.03
CA SER A 133 -0.58 -12.12 28.70
C SER A 133 0.10 -13.14 27.78
N MET A 134 -0.68 -13.88 26.98
CA MET A 134 -0.17 -14.90 26.06
C MET A 134 0.75 -14.30 24.98
N PHE A 135 0.40 -13.13 24.46
CA PHE A 135 1.17 -12.44 23.42
C PHE A 135 2.09 -11.34 23.95
N LEU A 136 2.34 -11.32 25.26
CA LEU A 136 3.28 -10.43 25.94
C LEU A 136 3.06 -8.94 25.62
N MET A 137 1.79 -8.54 25.50
CA MET A 137 1.41 -7.17 25.17
C MET A 137 1.59 -6.25 26.36
N ASP A 138 2.13 -5.07 26.12
CA ASP A 138 2.28 -3.98 27.08
C ASP A 138 1.14 -2.95 26.87
N ASN A 139 1.15 -1.88 27.67
CA ASN A 139 0.20 -0.78 27.51
C ASN A 139 0.47 -0.06 26.18
N ILE A 140 -0.59 0.44 25.53
CA ILE A 140 -0.53 1.16 24.26
C ILE A 140 0.48 2.32 24.27
N ASP A 141 0.57 3.07 25.36
CA ASP A 141 1.48 4.21 25.48
C ASP A 141 2.95 3.79 25.70
N SER A 142 3.20 2.49 25.93
CA SER A 142 4.55 1.93 26.07
C SER A 142 5.20 1.59 24.73
N TYR A 143 4.48 1.67 23.62
CA TYR A 143 4.99 1.29 22.30
C TYR A 143 5.51 2.48 21.50
N ARG A 144 6.82 2.52 21.24
CA ARG A 144 7.48 3.62 20.52
C ARG A 144 6.97 3.81 19.08
N PHE A 145 6.53 2.73 18.43
CA PHE A 145 5.98 2.77 17.08
C PHE A 145 4.56 3.36 16.99
N LEU A 146 3.89 3.57 18.12
CA LEU A 146 2.61 4.28 18.21
C LEU A 146 2.87 5.72 18.66
N THR A 147 3.33 6.56 17.72
CA THR A 147 3.94 7.87 18.04
C THR A 147 2.99 8.87 18.70
N ASN A 148 1.69 8.72 18.46
CA ASN A 148 0.64 9.57 19.05
C ASN A 148 -0.16 8.85 20.16
N GLY A 149 0.31 7.69 20.64
CA GLY A 149 -0.36 6.92 21.68
C GLY A 149 -1.79 6.50 21.32
N SER A 150 -2.65 6.47 22.34
CA SER A 150 -4.08 6.08 22.24
C SER A 150 -5.01 7.17 21.72
N LEU A 151 -4.70 7.79 20.58
CA LEU A 151 -5.67 8.67 19.90
C LEU A 151 -7.00 7.96 19.73
N ILE A 152 -8.15 8.62 19.97
CA ILE A 152 -9.48 8.02 19.81
C ILE A 152 -10.04 8.39 18.41
N ILE A 153 -10.77 7.46 17.78
CA ILE A 153 -11.61 7.77 16.61
C ILE A 153 -13.05 7.98 17.11
N PRO A 154 -13.70 9.11 16.77
CA PRO A 154 -15.08 9.34 17.18
C PRO A 154 -16.03 8.22 16.70
N ASN A 155 -16.89 7.74 17.60
CA ASN A 155 -17.92 6.72 17.34
C ASN A 155 -17.40 5.33 16.91
N ILE A 156 -16.11 5.04 17.12
CA ILE A 156 -15.55 3.70 16.88
C ILE A 156 -15.02 3.16 18.21
N ASP A 157 -15.48 1.96 18.56
CA ASP A 157 -14.92 1.18 19.67
C ASP A 157 -13.95 0.13 19.13
N ASP A 158 -12.65 0.33 19.38
CA ASP A 158 -11.58 -0.57 18.93
C ASP A 158 -11.78 -2.01 19.48
N ALA A 159 -12.45 -2.20 20.64
CA ALA A 159 -12.74 -3.51 21.19
C ALA A 159 -13.84 -4.26 20.44
N SER A 160 -14.95 -3.58 20.15
CA SER A 160 -16.00 -4.09 19.26
C SER A 160 -15.45 -4.40 17.87
N GLU A 161 -14.62 -3.51 17.32
CA GLU A 161 -14.00 -3.72 16.01
C GLU A 161 -13.09 -4.95 15.97
N LEU A 162 -12.32 -5.22 17.04
CA LEU A 162 -11.54 -6.47 17.14
C LEU A 162 -12.46 -7.70 17.02
N SER A 163 -13.60 -7.70 17.72
CA SER A 163 -14.56 -8.80 17.66
C SER A 163 -15.08 -9.00 16.23
N THR A 164 -15.45 -7.90 15.56
CA THR A 164 -15.87 -7.91 14.15
C THR A 164 -14.79 -8.51 13.24
N THR A 165 -13.54 -8.06 13.37
CA THR A 165 -12.42 -8.56 12.57
C THR A 165 -12.16 -10.05 12.83
N LEU A 166 -12.15 -10.50 14.08
CA LEU A 166 -11.92 -11.91 14.42
C LEU A 166 -13.05 -12.82 13.91
N ASN A 167 -14.30 -12.37 14.01
CA ASN A 167 -15.44 -13.10 13.47
C ASN A 167 -15.39 -13.17 11.94
N ALA A 168 -14.98 -12.09 11.28
CA ALA A 168 -14.76 -12.07 9.85
C ALA A 168 -13.64 -13.04 9.43
N MET A 169 -12.52 -13.10 10.17
CA MET A 169 -11.44 -14.06 9.91
C MET A 169 -11.94 -15.51 10.03
N ARG A 170 -12.70 -15.83 11.09
CA ARG A 170 -13.29 -17.17 11.24
C ARG A 170 -14.27 -17.51 10.11
N GLY A 171 -15.10 -16.54 9.68
CA GLY A 171 -16.00 -16.70 8.53
C GLY A 171 -15.28 -16.86 7.19
N MET A 172 -14.00 -16.46 7.13
CA MET A 172 -13.11 -16.63 5.99
C MET A 172 -12.20 -17.86 6.13
N ASP A 173 -12.57 -18.84 6.95
CA ASP A 173 -11.87 -20.11 7.16
C ASP A 173 -10.42 -19.97 7.69
N PHE A 174 -10.13 -18.89 8.44
CA PHE A 174 -8.90 -18.81 9.24
C PHE A 174 -9.04 -19.72 10.46
N SER A 175 -8.03 -20.55 10.72
CA SER A 175 -8.01 -21.35 11.95
C SER A 175 -7.70 -20.46 13.15
N ASP A 176 -8.12 -20.86 14.36
CA ASP A 176 -7.75 -20.10 15.57
C ASP A 176 -6.22 -20.06 15.77
N ALA A 177 -5.49 -21.07 15.29
CA ALA A 177 -4.02 -21.06 15.28
C ALA A 177 -3.44 -20.02 14.31
N ASP A 178 -4.04 -19.85 13.13
CA ASP A 178 -3.69 -18.78 12.19
C ASP A 178 -3.89 -17.41 12.84
N ILE A 179 -5.07 -17.19 13.45
CA ILE A 179 -5.44 -15.96 14.15
C ILE A 179 -4.45 -15.63 15.27
N ASP A 180 -4.16 -16.61 16.12
CA ASP A 180 -3.23 -16.45 17.24
C ASP A 180 -1.82 -16.11 16.75
N THR A 181 -1.41 -16.68 15.63
CA THR A 181 -0.10 -16.38 15.05
C THR A 181 -0.04 -14.96 14.50
N ILE A 182 -1.10 -14.48 13.84
CA ILE A 182 -1.19 -13.11 13.34
C ILE A 182 -1.15 -12.11 14.50
N MET A 183 -1.91 -12.35 15.56
CA MET A 183 -1.90 -11.51 16.78
C MET A 183 -0.51 -11.48 17.42
N ARG A 184 0.16 -12.62 17.49
CA ARG A 184 1.52 -12.78 18.02
C ARG A 184 2.57 -12.04 17.19
N ILE A 185 2.53 -12.17 15.85
CA ILE A 185 3.42 -11.42 14.94
C ILE A 185 3.18 -9.92 15.09
N THR A 186 1.92 -9.49 15.17
CA THR A 186 1.55 -8.08 15.35
C THR A 186 2.11 -7.52 16.67
N SER A 187 2.00 -8.28 17.77
CA SER A 187 2.61 -7.92 19.06
C SER A 187 4.15 -7.82 18.96
N ALA A 188 4.79 -8.77 18.29
CA ALA A 188 6.23 -8.74 18.07
C ALA A 188 6.68 -7.53 17.23
N VAL A 189 5.90 -7.11 16.23
CA VAL A 189 6.15 -5.90 15.43
C VAL A 189 6.14 -4.65 16.31
N LEU A 190 5.19 -4.54 17.23
CA LEU A 190 5.14 -3.43 18.18
C LEU A 190 6.33 -3.45 19.15
N LEU A 191 6.68 -4.63 19.68
CA LEU A 191 7.80 -4.81 20.62
C LEU A 191 9.16 -4.51 19.98
N LEU A 192 9.34 -4.73 18.67
CA LEU A 192 10.57 -4.35 17.97
C LEU A 192 10.90 -2.86 18.17
N GLY A 193 9.89 -1.99 18.19
CA GLY A 193 10.08 -0.55 18.43
C GLY A 193 10.59 -0.20 19.84
N ASN A 194 10.43 -1.12 20.79
CA ASN A 194 10.85 -0.94 22.18
C ASN A 194 12.26 -1.44 22.46
N LEU A 195 12.96 -2.00 21.45
CA LEU A 195 14.38 -2.32 21.59
C LEU A 195 15.20 -1.04 21.77
N SER A 196 15.89 -0.94 22.90
CA SER A 196 16.69 0.22 23.27
C SER A 196 18.19 -0.08 23.14
N PHE A 197 18.87 0.76 22.36
CA PHE A 197 20.31 0.66 22.12
C PHE A 197 21.02 1.93 22.57
N THR A 198 22.20 1.77 23.15
CA THR A 198 23.13 2.86 23.53
C THR A 198 24.46 2.69 22.82
N GLU A 199 25.20 3.78 22.67
CA GLU A 199 26.58 3.74 22.16
C GLU A 199 27.56 3.35 23.26
N ASP A 200 28.49 2.46 22.91
CA ASP A 200 29.69 2.21 23.68
C ASP A 200 30.60 3.44 23.64
N ARG A 201 30.97 3.95 24.82
CA ARG A 201 31.85 5.13 24.97
C ARG A 201 33.24 4.94 24.37
N THR A 202 33.66 3.70 24.13
CA THR A 202 35.02 3.38 23.66
C THR A 202 35.10 3.04 22.18
N SER A 203 34.01 2.62 21.55
CA SER A 203 34.04 2.03 20.20
C SER A 203 32.94 2.51 19.26
N ASP A 204 32.06 3.42 19.72
CA ASP A 204 30.85 3.91 19.03
C ASP A 204 29.90 2.77 18.56
N GLN A 205 30.09 1.56 19.09
CA GLN A 205 29.28 0.39 18.77
C GLN A 205 27.96 0.41 19.53
N ALA A 206 26.90 -0.09 18.90
CA ALA A 206 25.64 -0.31 19.59
C ALA A 206 25.76 -1.39 20.67
N ILE A 207 25.16 -1.13 21.83
CA ILE A 207 24.95 -2.08 22.92
C ILE A 207 23.46 -2.14 23.21
N LEU A 208 22.91 -3.35 23.36
CA LEU A 208 21.54 -3.54 23.81
C LEU A 208 21.45 -3.26 25.32
N VAL A 209 20.59 -2.32 25.70
CA VAL A 209 20.45 -1.88 27.11
C VAL A 209 19.68 -2.89 27.95
N ASP A 210 18.61 -3.46 27.37
CA ASP A 210 17.70 -4.37 28.05
C ASP A 210 17.37 -5.53 27.10
N ASP A 211 17.64 -6.75 27.56
CA ASP A 211 17.37 -7.97 26.80
C ASP A 211 15.96 -8.49 27.01
N ARG A 212 15.19 -7.99 27.98
CA ARG A 212 13.82 -8.45 28.27
C ARG A 212 12.91 -8.30 27.06
N VAL A 213 12.99 -7.17 26.35
CA VAL A 213 12.20 -6.94 25.12
C VAL A 213 12.64 -7.92 24.01
N ALA A 214 13.94 -8.15 23.87
CA ALA A 214 14.47 -9.12 22.90
C ALA A 214 14.01 -10.55 23.22
N GLN A 215 13.98 -10.93 24.49
CA GLN A 215 13.46 -12.22 24.96
C GLN A 215 11.97 -12.38 24.64
N LYS A 216 11.14 -11.35 24.88
CA LYS A 216 9.72 -11.35 24.49
C LYS A 216 9.57 -11.60 22.98
N ILE A 217 10.30 -10.84 22.15
CA ILE A 217 10.25 -10.97 20.69
C ILE A 217 10.65 -12.38 20.25
N CYS A 218 11.74 -12.91 20.80
CA CYS A 218 12.21 -14.26 20.48
C CYS A 218 11.20 -15.35 20.86
N CYS A 219 10.53 -15.22 22.01
CA CYS A 219 9.47 -16.13 22.41
C CYS A 219 8.29 -16.11 21.43
N LEU A 220 7.84 -14.91 21.01
CA LEU A 220 6.72 -14.75 20.09
C LEU A 220 7.05 -15.24 18.67
N LEU A 221 8.28 -15.02 18.20
CA LEU A 221 8.70 -15.34 16.83
C LEU A 221 9.42 -16.70 16.72
N GLY A 222 9.57 -17.45 17.81
CA GLY A 222 10.27 -18.74 17.80
C GLY A 222 11.74 -18.64 17.43
N LEU A 223 12.45 -17.63 17.94
CA LEU A 223 13.86 -17.35 17.62
C LEU A 223 14.79 -17.61 18.81
N PRO A 224 16.07 -17.94 18.58
CA PRO A 224 17.08 -17.98 19.66
C PRO A 224 17.47 -16.58 20.14
N VAL A 225 17.36 -16.34 21.46
CA VAL A 225 17.64 -15.01 22.08
C VAL A 225 19.07 -14.55 21.83
N SER A 226 20.05 -15.45 22.01
CA SER A 226 21.48 -15.14 21.81
C SER A 226 21.79 -14.66 20.40
N ASP A 227 21.02 -15.13 19.42
CA ASP A 227 21.31 -14.92 18.01
C ASP A 227 20.64 -13.66 17.48
N LEU A 228 19.45 -13.30 17.99
CA LEU A 228 18.75 -12.09 17.57
C LEU A 228 19.56 -10.83 17.89
N ALA A 229 20.04 -10.69 19.14
CA ALA A 229 20.84 -9.55 19.55
C ALA A 229 22.15 -9.48 18.75
N LYS A 230 22.82 -10.63 18.55
CA LYS A 230 24.03 -10.72 17.75
C LYS A 230 23.80 -10.36 16.29
N ALA A 231 22.67 -10.77 15.70
CA ALA A 231 22.34 -10.47 14.31
C ALA A 231 22.11 -8.97 14.06
N PHE A 232 21.52 -8.26 15.02
CA PHE A 232 21.37 -6.81 14.94
C PHE A 232 22.68 -6.06 15.21
N LEU A 233 23.40 -6.41 16.26
CA LEU A 233 24.60 -5.67 16.70
C LEU A 233 25.84 -5.97 15.86
N LYS A 234 26.03 -7.24 15.47
CA LYS A 234 27.20 -7.76 14.75
C LYS A 234 26.77 -8.70 13.60
N PRO A 235 25.97 -8.20 12.63
CA PRO A 235 25.54 -8.97 11.48
C PRO A 235 26.74 -9.57 10.73
N ARG A 236 26.52 -10.76 10.18
CA ARG A 236 27.45 -11.43 9.27
C ARG A 236 27.24 -10.86 7.87
N VAL A 237 28.18 -10.02 7.43
CA VAL A 237 28.12 -9.34 6.12
C VAL A 237 29.09 -10.00 5.16
N LYS A 238 28.68 -10.17 3.91
CA LYS A 238 29.54 -10.67 2.85
C LYS A 238 30.40 -9.53 2.29
N VAL A 239 31.72 -9.68 2.34
CA VAL A 239 32.68 -8.72 1.79
C VAL A 239 33.53 -9.46 0.75
N GLY A 240 33.26 -9.20 -0.53
CA GLY A 240 33.86 -9.97 -1.62
C GLY A 240 33.47 -11.45 -1.56
N ARG A 241 34.44 -12.33 -1.32
CA ARG A 241 34.24 -13.79 -1.20
C ARG A 241 34.06 -14.26 0.24
N ASP A 242 34.46 -13.46 1.22
CA ASP A 242 34.48 -13.83 2.63
C ASP A 242 33.28 -13.26 3.40
N TYR A 243 33.01 -13.84 4.56
CA TYR A 243 32.00 -13.32 5.49
C TYR A 243 32.67 -12.80 6.74
N VAL A 244 32.34 -11.57 7.11
CA VAL A 244 32.91 -10.88 8.28
C VAL A 244 31.78 -10.42 9.18
N HIS A 245 31.98 -10.52 10.49
CA HIS A 245 31.09 -9.90 11.47
C HIS A 245 31.46 -8.42 11.61
N LYS A 246 30.51 -7.54 11.28
CA LYS A 246 30.71 -6.09 11.35
C LYS A 246 29.86 -5.49 12.47
N ALA A 247 30.49 -4.89 13.46
CA ALA A 247 29.79 -4.12 14.49
C ALA A 247 29.08 -2.91 13.86
N GLN A 248 27.86 -2.64 14.32
CA GLN A 248 27.03 -1.54 13.83
C GLN A 248 26.96 -0.41 14.85
N THR A 249 26.76 0.82 14.37
CA THR A 249 26.44 1.97 15.23
C THR A 249 24.99 1.88 15.72
N ARG A 250 24.65 2.66 16.74
CA ARG A 250 23.29 2.71 17.29
C ARG A 250 22.25 3.04 16.23
N GLU A 251 22.53 4.01 15.36
CA GLU A 251 21.63 4.44 14.28
C GLU A 251 21.41 3.29 13.30
N GLN A 252 22.48 2.63 12.86
CA GLN A 252 22.41 1.49 11.93
C GLN A 252 21.55 0.36 12.48
N VAL A 253 21.70 0.04 13.76
CA VAL A 253 20.89 -0.98 14.42
C VAL A 253 19.42 -0.55 14.51
N GLN A 254 19.15 0.70 14.90
CA GLN A 254 17.78 1.20 14.97
C GLN A 254 17.09 1.13 13.59
N TYR A 255 17.80 1.50 12.52
CA TYR A 255 17.26 1.40 11.16
C TYR A 255 17.01 -0.05 10.75
N ALA A 256 17.91 -0.97 11.09
CA ALA A 256 17.71 -2.38 10.81
C ALA A 256 16.46 -2.94 11.53
N VAL A 257 16.22 -2.54 12.78
CA VAL A 257 15.03 -2.91 13.55
C VAL A 257 13.76 -2.36 12.90
N GLU A 258 13.75 -1.08 12.54
CA GLU A 258 12.65 -0.43 11.84
C GLU A 258 12.34 -1.11 10.49
N ALA A 259 13.37 -1.47 9.71
CA ALA A 259 13.22 -2.17 8.43
C ALA A 259 12.60 -3.57 8.62
N ILE A 260 13.08 -4.33 9.61
CA ILE A 260 12.53 -5.66 9.92
C ILE A 260 11.08 -5.56 10.42
N ALA A 261 10.73 -4.55 11.21
CA ALA A 261 9.35 -4.33 11.66
C ALA A 261 8.39 -4.06 10.48
N LYS A 262 8.75 -3.12 9.60
CA LYS A 262 7.98 -2.81 8.37
C LYS A 262 7.82 -4.05 7.49
N ALA A 263 8.91 -4.79 7.25
CA ALA A 263 8.90 -5.98 6.41
C ALA A 263 8.09 -7.13 7.02
N SER A 264 8.14 -7.31 8.34
CA SER A 264 7.32 -8.30 9.05
C SER A 264 5.84 -8.01 8.86
N TYR A 265 5.42 -6.75 9.04
CA TYR A 265 4.04 -6.34 8.84
C TYR A 265 3.58 -6.49 7.38
N GLU A 266 4.39 -6.05 6.41
CA GLU A 266 4.10 -6.20 4.98
C GLU A 266 3.93 -7.67 4.57
N ARG A 267 4.82 -8.56 5.04
CA ARG A 267 4.75 -10.01 4.75
C ARG A 267 3.53 -10.66 5.39
N MET A 268 3.20 -10.29 6.63
CA MET A 268 1.99 -10.74 7.31
C MET A 268 0.73 -10.31 6.54
N PHE A 269 0.66 -9.05 6.10
CA PHE A 269 -0.44 -8.55 5.29
C PHE A 269 -0.57 -9.31 3.96
N ARG A 270 0.54 -9.54 3.25
CA ARG A 270 0.56 -10.33 2.01
C ARG A 270 0.07 -11.76 2.22
N TRP A 271 0.49 -12.40 3.30
CA TRP A 271 0.04 -13.74 3.66
C TRP A 271 -1.47 -13.75 3.97
N LEU A 272 -1.97 -12.75 4.69
CA LEU A 272 -3.38 -12.58 5.00
C LEU A 272 -4.23 -12.45 3.73
N VAL A 273 -3.82 -11.62 2.77
CA VAL A 273 -4.52 -11.50 1.48
C VAL A 273 -4.49 -12.83 0.71
N THR A 274 -3.36 -13.54 0.73
CA THR A 274 -3.26 -14.88 0.12
C THR A 274 -4.23 -15.87 0.76
N ARG A 275 -4.37 -15.83 2.08
CA ARG A 275 -5.30 -16.68 2.83
C ARG A 275 -6.76 -16.35 2.51
N ILE A 276 -7.11 -15.06 2.44
CA ILE A 276 -8.43 -14.58 1.98
C ILE A 276 -8.75 -15.12 0.58
N ASN A 277 -7.82 -15.01 -0.37
CA ASN A 277 -8.03 -15.49 -1.74
C ASN A 277 -8.21 -17.00 -1.84
N ARG A 278 -7.58 -17.79 -0.95
CA ARG A 278 -7.82 -19.24 -0.88
C ARG A 278 -9.27 -19.56 -0.50
N SER A 279 -9.88 -18.75 0.35
CA SER A 279 -11.28 -18.93 0.78
C SER A 279 -12.28 -18.45 -0.29
N LEU A 280 -11.93 -17.37 -1.02
CA LEU A 280 -12.74 -16.83 -2.13
C LEU A 280 -12.65 -17.67 -3.43
N GLY A 281 -11.63 -18.49 -3.57
CA GLY A 281 -11.33 -19.21 -4.82
C GLY A 281 -12.18 -20.46 -5.01
N ARG A 282 -13.06 -20.46 -6.01
CA ARG A 282 -13.56 -21.69 -6.65
C ARG A 282 -13.48 -21.62 -8.18
N SER A 283 -12.69 -22.55 -8.75
CA SER A 283 -12.52 -22.93 -10.16
C SER A 283 -12.18 -21.85 -11.21
N THR A 284 -10.95 -21.93 -11.74
CA THR A 284 -10.56 -21.40 -13.06
C THR A 284 -11.13 -22.29 -14.17
N SER A 285 -12.43 -22.20 -14.41
CA SER A 285 -13.01 -22.81 -15.60
C SER A 285 -12.61 -21.99 -16.82
N SER A 286 -12.20 -22.63 -17.92
CA SER A 286 -11.93 -21.94 -19.18
C SER A 286 -13.18 -21.21 -19.66
N GLY A 287 -13.07 -19.90 -19.92
CA GLY A 287 -14.19 -19.09 -20.45
C GLY A 287 -14.91 -18.21 -19.42
N THR A 288 -14.32 -17.92 -18.25
CA THR A 288 -14.83 -16.92 -17.30
C THR A 288 -14.46 -15.50 -17.72
N THR A 289 -15.42 -14.58 -17.69
CA THR A 289 -15.19 -13.13 -17.75
C THR A 289 -15.09 -12.55 -16.34
N PHE A 290 -14.54 -11.35 -16.17
CA PHE A 290 -14.50 -10.71 -14.85
C PHE A 290 -14.92 -9.24 -14.86
N ILE A 291 -15.36 -8.78 -13.69
CA ILE A 291 -15.47 -7.36 -13.34
C ILE A 291 -14.43 -7.06 -12.27
N GLY A 292 -13.51 -6.15 -12.57
CA GLY A 292 -12.45 -5.72 -11.66
C GLY A 292 -12.80 -4.41 -10.97
N ILE A 293 -12.91 -4.39 -9.65
CA ILE A 293 -13.23 -3.18 -8.88
C ILE A 293 -11.95 -2.66 -8.24
N LEU A 294 -11.54 -1.45 -8.61
CA LEU A 294 -10.37 -0.78 -8.06
C LEU A 294 -10.78 0.19 -6.95
N ASP A 295 -10.24 -0.05 -5.74
CA ASP A 295 -10.29 0.88 -4.62
C ASP A 295 -8.85 1.17 -4.18
N ILE A 296 -8.44 2.43 -4.29
CA ILE A 296 -7.08 2.87 -4.00
C ILE A 296 -7.09 4.14 -3.16
N ALA A 297 -6.00 4.40 -2.45
CA ALA A 297 -5.79 5.65 -1.74
C ALA A 297 -6.04 6.85 -2.68
N GLY A 298 -6.78 7.83 -2.17
CA GLY A 298 -7.06 9.05 -2.93
C GLY A 298 -5.85 9.96 -3.01
N PHE A 299 -5.91 10.97 -3.87
CA PHE A 299 -4.91 12.03 -3.92
C PHE A 299 -4.78 12.71 -2.55
N GLU A 300 -3.54 12.99 -2.13
CA GLU A 300 -3.24 13.58 -0.82
C GLU A 300 -2.39 14.83 -0.95
N ILE A 301 -2.83 15.89 -0.28
CA ILE A 301 -2.09 17.14 -0.12
C ILE A 301 -2.10 17.46 1.37
N PHE A 302 -0.91 17.41 1.97
CA PHE A 302 -0.63 17.85 3.34
C PHE A 302 0.35 19.02 3.34
N ASP A 303 0.54 19.65 4.49
CA ASP A 303 1.51 20.75 4.67
C ASP A 303 2.96 20.33 4.37
N LEU A 304 3.28 19.04 4.59
CA LEU A 304 4.58 18.44 4.27
C LEU A 304 4.36 17.04 3.71
N ASN A 305 4.69 16.84 2.44
CA ASN A 305 4.52 15.55 1.75
C ASN A 305 5.88 14.86 1.61
N THR A 306 5.93 13.55 1.83
CA THR A 306 7.17 12.76 1.69
C THR A 306 7.07 11.75 0.55
N PHE A 307 8.08 10.88 0.43
CA PHE A 307 8.18 9.87 -0.62
C PHE A 307 6.89 9.02 -0.79
N GLU A 308 6.25 8.65 0.31
CA GLU A 308 5.01 7.87 0.30
C GLU A 308 3.84 8.61 -0.36
N GLN A 309 3.66 9.90 -0.07
CA GLN A 309 2.66 10.74 -0.73
C GLN A 309 2.98 10.92 -2.21
N LEU A 310 4.27 11.07 -2.58
CA LEU A 310 4.67 11.14 -3.99
C LEU A 310 4.21 9.89 -4.73
N CYS A 311 4.46 8.71 -4.16
CA CYS A 311 4.03 7.43 -4.69
C CYS A 311 2.50 7.38 -4.90
N ILE A 312 1.71 7.72 -3.86
CA ILE A 312 0.24 7.74 -3.90
C ILE A 312 -0.27 8.71 -4.98
N ASN A 313 0.28 9.93 -5.03
CA ASN A 313 -0.11 10.96 -5.98
C ASN A 313 0.28 10.59 -7.41
N TYR A 314 1.45 9.98 -7.62
CA TYR A 314 1.86 9.43 -8.92
C TYR A 314 0.90 8.36 -9.44
N THR A 315 0.39 7.48 -8.55
CA THR A 315 -0.64 6.52 -8.95
C THR A 315 -1.94 7.20 -9.36
N ASN A 316 -2.39 8.20 -8.60
CA ASN A 316 -3.59 8.97 -8.95
C ASN A 316 -3.40 9.73 -10.28
N GLU A 317 -2.21 10.27 -10.54
CA GLU A 317 -1.86 10.90 -11.83
C GLU A 317 -2.03 9.92 -13.01
N LYS A 318 -1.53 8.69 -12.87
CA LYS A 318 -1.70 7.64 -13.90
C LYS A 318 -3.14 7.20 -14.09
N LEU A 319 -3.92 7.09 -13.01
CA LEU A 319 -5.34 6.75 -13.10
C LEU A 319 -6.14 7.88 -13.75
N GLN A 320 -5.78 9.14 -13.48
CA GLN A 320 -6.37 10.29 -14.17
C GLN A 320 -5.99 10.32 -15.65
N GLN A 321 -4.73 10.02 -16.00
CA GLN A 321 -4.33 9.92 -17.41
C GLN A 321 -5.06 8.79 -18.13
N LEU A 322 -5.29 7.65 -17.46
CA LEU A 322 -6.09 6.56 -18.01
C LEU A 322 -7.53 7.04 -18.29
N PHE A 323 -8.15 7.75 -17.34
CA PHE A 323 -9.46 8.37 -17.57
C PHE A 323 -9.44 9.32 -18.78
N ASN A 324 -8.45 10.21 -18.85
CA ASN A 324 -8.33 11.16 -19.95
C ASN A 324 -8.19 10.42 -21.29
N ASN A 325 -7.33 9.40 -21.37
CA ASN A 325 -7.15 8.61 -22.58
C ASN A 325 -8.42 7.84 -22.97
N THR A 326 -9.12 7.22 -22.02
CA THR A 326 -10.34 6.46 -22.31
C THR A 326 -11.49 7.37 -22.72
N MET A 327 -11.78 8.42 -21.95
CA MET A 327 -12.92 9.30 -22.21
C MET A 327 -12.71 10.22 -23.41
N PHE A 328 -11.46 10.65 -23.67
CA PHE A 328 -11.18 11.68 -24.67
C PHE A 328 -10.57 11.13 -25.95
N VAL A 329 -9.59 10.23 -25.85
CA VAL A 329 -8.83 9.78 -27.02
C VAL A 329 -9.51 8.57 -27.66
N LEU A 330 -9.79 7.53 -26.89
CA LEU A 330 -10.37 6.29 -27.41
C LEU A 330 -11.80 6.50 -27.94
N GLU A 331 -12.62 7.33 -27.29
CA GLU A 331 -13.98 7.62 -27.75
C GLU A 331 -13.99 8.29 -29.14
N GLN A 332 -13.13 9.30 -29.33
CA GLN A 332 -13.01 9.99 -30.61
C GLN A 332 -12.41 9.06 -31.69
N GLU A 333 -11.52 8.15 -31.32
CA GLU A 333 -10.97 7.16 -32.24
C GLU A 333 -12.03 6.15 -32.71
N ILE A 334 -12.98 5.79 -31.84
CA ILE A 334 -14.13 4.94 -32.19
C ILE A 334 -15.02 5.66 -33.20
N TYR A 335 -15.38 6.93 -32.97
CA TYR A 335 -16.17 7.72 -33.93
C TYR A 335 -15.50 7.76 -35.30
N ARG A 336 -14.18 7.97 -35.33
CA ARG A 336 -13.40 7.93 -36.58
C ARG A 336 -13.42 6.57 -37.26
N LYS A 337 -13.33 5.47 -36.49
CA LYS A 337 -13.36 4.09 -37.02
C LYS A 337 -14.75 3.71 -37.55
N GLU A 338 -15.80 4.16 -36.88
CA GLU A 338 -17.20 3.93 -37.29
C GLU A 338 -17.63 4.87 -38.44
N GLY A 339 -16.78 5.81 -38.84
CA GLY A 339 -17.07 6.76 -39.92
C GLY A 339 -18.12 7.81 -39.52
N ILE A 340 -18.30 8.04 -38.23
CA ILE A 340 -19.18 9.08 -37.70
C ILE A 340 -18.52 10.43 -37.95
N GLU A 341 -19.27 11.37 -38.54
CA GLU A 341 -18.80 12.73 -38.75
C GLU A 341 -18.57 13.41 -37.39
N TRP A 342 -17.30 13.54 -37.02
CA TRP A 342 -16.88 14.11 -35.75
C TRP A 342 -15.66 15.01 -35.95
N SER A 343 -15.73 16.25 -35.45
CA SER A 343 -14.58 17.14 -35.40
C SER A 343 -13.70 16.79 -34.21
N PHE A 344 -12.41 16.54 -34.46
CA PHE A 344 -11.47 16.27 -33.38
C PHE A 344 -11.38 17.48 -32.44
N ILE A 345 -11.59 17.27 -31.15
CA ILE A 345 -11.46 18.29 -30.13
C ILE A 345 -10.25 17.93 -29.25
N ASP A 346 -9.23 18.79 -29.27
CA ASP A 346 -8.11 18.71 -28.33
C ASP A 346 -8.47 19.43 -27.04
N PHE A 347 -8.47 18.70 -25.93
CA PHE A 347 -8.84 19.23 -24.62
C PHE A 347 -7.64 19.70 -23.79
N GLY A 348 -6.40 19.50 -24.25
CA GLY A 348 -5.20 19.98 -23.56
C GLY A 348 -4.97 19.41 -22.15
N LEU A 349 -5.72 18.37 -21.75
CA LEU A 349 -5.65 17.70 -20.45
C LEU A 349 -4.60 16.58 -20.45
N ASP A 350 -3.41 16.84 -21.01
CA ASP A 350 -2.35 15.86 -21.02
C ASP A 350 -1.53 15.91 -19.72
N LEU A 351 -1.58 14.82 -18.95
CA LEU A 351 -0.82 14.63 -17.72
C LEU A 351 0.49 13.88 -17.96
N GLN A 352 0.75 13.45 -19.20
CA GLN A 352 1.98 12.76 -19.57
C GLN A 352 3.25 13.54 -19.18
N PRO A 353 3.33 14.89 -19.28
CA PRO A 353 4.51 15.64 -18.81
C PRO A 353 4.80 15.46 -17.31
N THR A 354 3.76 15.42 -16.47
CA THR A 354 3.92 15.21 -15.02
C THR A 354 4.30 13.75 -14.72
N ILE A 355 3.69 12.79 -15.42
CA ILE A 355 4.04 11.36 -15.30
C ILE A 355 5.49 11.12 -15.72
N ASP A 356 5.91 11.70 -16.84
CA ASP A 356 7.25 11.60 -17.39
C ASP A 356 8.29 12.17 -16.43
N LEU A 357 8.04 13.35 -15.86
CA LEU A 357 8.88 13.97 -14.84
C LEU A 357 9.16 13.00 -13.67
N ILE A 358 8.19 12.18 -13.28
CA ILE A 358 8.33 11.25 -12.16
C ILE A 358 9.03 9.96 -12.58
N GLU A 359 8.64 9.36 -13.72
CA GLU A 359 8.99 7.98 -14.04
C GLU A 359 10.06 7.77 -15.12
N LYS A 360 10.26 8.74 -16.02
CA LYS A 360 11.24 8.59 -17.11
C LYS A 360 12.68 8.64 -16.59
N PRO A 361 13.66 8.20 -17.40
CA PRO A 361 15.07 8.42 -17.10
C PRO A 361 15.34 9.89 -16.76
N LEU A 362 16.21 10.13 -15.78
CA LEU A 362 16.47 11.46 -15.20
C LEU A 362 15.27 12.10 -14.47
N GLY A 363 14.15 11.40 -14.36
CA GLY A 363 13.01 11.80 -13.55
C GLY A 363 13.20 11.52 -12.05
N VAL A 364 12.20 11.91 -11.25
CA VAL A 364 12.24 11.89 -9.78
C VAL A 364 12.63 10.53 -9.22
N LEU A 365 11.96 9.45 -9.65
CA LEU A 365 12.22 8.09 -9.15
C LEU A 365 13.55 7.54 -9.65
N SER A 366 13.89 7.78 -10.92
CA SER A 366 15.12 7.25 -11.53
C SER A 366 16.36 7.88 -10.90
N LEU A 367 16.36 9.19 -10.66
CA LEU A 367 17.45 9.87 -9.96
C LEU A 367 17.55 9.43 -8.50
N LEU A 368 16.42 9.14 -7.85
CA LEU A 368 16.41 8.65 -6.48
C LEU A 368 17.05 7.26 -6.40
N ASP A 369 16.67 6.37 -7.31
CA ASP A 369 17.25 5.03 -7.42
C ASP A 369 18.76 5.07 -7.67
N GLU A 370 19.21 5.98 -8.54
CA GLU A 370 20.64 6.16 -8.82
C GLU A 370 21.40 6.63 -7.58
N GLN A 371 20.87 7.63 -6.85
CA GLN A 371 21.48 8.14 -5.62
C GLN A 371 21.48 7.12 -4.48
N CYS A 372 20.55 6.15 -4.47
CA CYS A 372 20.53 5.07 -3.49
C CYS A 372 21.73 4.10 -3.63
N ILE A 373 22.36 4.04 -4.80
CA ILE A 373 23.48 3.13 -5.09
C ILE A 373 24.83 3.77 -4.70
N PHE A 374 24.89 5.10 -4.66
CA PHE A 374 26.14 5.82 -4.41
C PHE A 374 26.45 5.92 -2.90
N PRO A 375 27.60 5.39 -2.42
CA PRO A 375 27.90 5.27 -0.98
C PRO A 375 28.01 6.58 -0.19
N LYS A 376 28.14 7.72 -0.86
CA LYS A 376 28.30 9.06 -0.25
C LYS A 376 27.16 10.01 -0.61
N SER A 377 26.11 9.51 -1.23
CA SER A 377 24.94 10.32 -1.56
C SER A 377 24.13 10.66 -0.31
N THR A 378 23.57 11.86 -0.31
CA THR A 378 22.69 12.38 0.75
C THR A 378 21.40 12.87 0.12
N ASP A 379 20.35 13.04 0.92
CA ASP A 379 19.08 13.57 0.40
C ASP A 379 19.27 14.98 -0.22
N LYS A 380 20.21 15.78 0.33
CA LYS A 380 20.61 17.07 -0.24
C LYS A 380 21.25 16.95 -1.62
N SER A 381 22.22 16.04 -1.78
CA SER A 381 22.86 15.82 -3.10
C SER A 381 21.87 15.28 -4.12
N TYR A 382 20.87 14.50 -3.68
CA TYR A 382 19.75 14.07 -4.52
C TYR A 382 18.92 15.27 -5.00
N VAL A 383 18.50 16.17 -4.09
CA VAL A 383 17.73 17.37 -4.44
C VAL A 383 18.50 18.28 -5.39
N GLU A 384 19.78 18.54 -5.11
CA GLU A 384 20.65 19.35 -5.99
C GLU A 384 20.71 18.76 -7.40
N LYS A 385 20.88 17.44 -7.51
CA LYS A 385 20.88 16.73 -8.80
C LYS A 385 19.53 16.79 -9.49
N LEU A 386 18.43 16.65 -8.75
CA LEU A 386 17.06 16.75 -9.27
C LEU A 386 16.80 18.15 -9.84
N ILE A 387 17.14 19.21 -9.10
CA ILE A 387 16.99 20.60 -9.55
C ILE A 387 17.85 20.86 -10.80
N ALA A 388 19.09 20.38 -10.83
CA ALA A 388 19.98 20.55 -11.97
C ALA A 388 19.40 19.93 -13.27
N ASN A 389 18.69 18.81 -13.15
CA ASN A 389 18.10 18.11 -14.31
C ASN A 389 16.69 18.63 -14.67
N GLN A 390 15.87 19.02 -13.69
CA GLN A 390 14.43 19.26 -13.89
C GLN A 390 14.00 20.73 -13.72
N SER A 391 14.88 21.65 -13.34
CA SER A 391 14.55 23.08 -13.12
C SER A 391 13.86 23.79 -14.29
N LYS A 392 14.08 23.34 -15.53
CA LYS A 392 13.44 23.89 -16.73
C LYS A 392 12.12 23.22 -17.08
N HIS A 393 11.74 22.15 -16.39
CA HIS A 393 10.54 21.38 -16.68
C HIS A 393 9.30 22.16 -16.21
N PRO A 394 8.26 22.34 -17.05
CA PRO A 394 7.11 23.21 -16.72
C PRO A 394 6.26 22.72 -15.54
N LYS A 395 6.39 21.44 -15.18
CA LYS A 395 5.69 20.82 -14.05
C LYS A 395 6.54 20.71 -12.77
N PHE A 396 7.80 21.16 -12.82
CA PHE A 396 8.71 21.15 -11.68
C PHE A 396 8.94 22.58 -11.19
N ILE A 397 8.80 22.79 -9.89
CA ILE A 397 8.95 24.11 -9.26
C ILE A 397 10.02 24.00 -8.17
N VAL A 398 10.93 24.96 -8.14
CA VAL A 398 11.89 25.15 -7.05
C VAL A 398 11.28 26.16 -6.06
N PRO A 399 10.92 25.74 -4.84
CA PRO A 399 10.40 26.63 -3.80
C PRO A 399 11.38 27.73 -3.40
N GLU A 400 10.85 28.83 -2.85
CA GLU A 400 11.66 29.94 -2.36
C GLU A 400 12.47 29.58 -1.09
N PHE A 401 13.56 30.32 -0.85
CA PHE A 401 14.62 30.06 0.15
C PHE A 401 14.20 30.08 1.65
N ARG A 402 12.90 29.99 1.97
CA ARG A 402 12.36 29.95 3.35
C ARG A 402 11.29 28.88 3.55
N THR A 403 11.04 28.05 2.54
CA THR A 403 10.02 26.99 2.62
C THR A 403 10.58 25.74 3.29
N LYS A 404 9.71 24.94 3.92
CA LYS A 404 10.08 23.64 4.54
C LYS A 404 10.23 22.51 3.51
N SER A 405 9.97 22.81 2.24
CA SER A 405 9.95 21.87 1.11
C SER A 405 11.18 22.02 0.24
N ASP A 406 11.70 20.92 -0.28
CA ASP A 406 12.88 20.89 -1.12
C ASP A 406 12.54 21.14 -2.60
N PHE A 407 11.39 20.66 -3.06
CA PHE A 407 10.88 20.88 -4.40
C PHE A 407 9.35 20.76 -4.45
N ALA A 408 8.73 21.17 -5.56
CA ALA A 408 7.30 21.00 -5.79
C ALA A 408 6.99 20.48 -7.20
N ILE A 409 5.91 19.70 -7.30
CA ILE A 409 5.41 19.16 -8.57
C ILE A 409 4.00 19.68 -8.81
N VAL A 410 3.72 20.09 -10.04
CA VAL A 410 2.38 20.47 -10.49
C VAL A 410 1.64 19.23 -10.99
N HIS A 411 0.75 18.71 -10.15
CA HIS A 411 -0.14 17.60 -10.45
C HIS A 411 -1.45 18.10 -11.07
N TYR A 412 -2.27 17.18 -11.58
CA TYR A 412 -3.61 17.50 -12.07
C TYR A 412 -4.51 18.14 -10.98
N ALA A 413 -4.29 17.78 -9.71
CA ALA A 413 -5.03 18.29 -8.57
C ALA A 413 -4.46 19.59 -7.96
N GLY A 414 -3.32 20.06 -8.47
CA GLY A 414 -2.65 21.28 -7.99
C GLY A 414 -1.18 21.08 -7.68
N ARG A 415 -0.56 22.14 -7.14
CA ARG A 415 0.84 22.11 -6.67
C ARG A 415 0.93 21.31 -5.37
N VAL A 416 1.90 20.41 -5.30
CA VAL A 416 2.24 19.66 -4.08
C VAL A 416 3.71 19.89 -3.75
N ASP A 417 3.96 20.36 -2.53
CA ASP A 417 5.30 20.60 -2.00
C ASP A 417 5.83 19.34 -1.28
N TYR A 418 7.03 18.89 -1.65
CA TYR A 418 7.67 17.68 -1.13
C TYR A 418 8.93 18.01 -0.34
N SER A 419 9.14 17.31 0.77
CA SER A 419 10.42 17.28 1.47
C SER A 419 11.11 15.95 1.21
N ALA A 420 12.35 16.03 0.74
CA ALA A 420 13.21 14.91 0.38
C ALA A 420 13.92 14.27 1.61
N ASP A 421 13.65 14.75 2.83
CA ASP A 421 14.29 14.22 4.03
C ASP A 421 14.06 12.70 4.17
N GLN A 422 15.17 11.98 4.34
CA GLN A 422 15.22 10.51 4.46
C GLN A 422 14.71 9.76 3.22
N TRP A 423 14.61 10.37 2.04
CA TRP A 423 14.12 9.68 0.84
C TRP A 423 15.03 8.55 0.39
N LEU A 424 16.35 8.75 0.42
CA LEU A 424 17.28 7.67 0.05
C LEU A 424 17.08 6.46 0.95
N MET A 425 16.98 6.69 2.26
CA MET A 425 16.73 5.62 3.23
C MET A 425 15.38 4.94 3.01
N LYS A 426 14.30 5.70 2.82
CA LYS A 426 12.96 5.18 2.55
C LYS A 426 12.90 4.37 1.26
N ASN A 427 13.66 4.76 0.24
CA ASN A 427 13.70 4.08 -1.05
C ASN A 427 14.60 2.83 -1.02
N MET A 428 15.69 2.85 -0.25
CA MET A 428 16.59 1.70 -0.11
C MET A 428 15.97 0.55 0.69
N ASP A 429 15.30 0.88 1.81
CA ASP A 429 14.66 -0.06 2.75
C ASP A 429 15.50 -1.34 3.02
N PRO A 430 16.79 -1.23 3.39
CA PRO A 430 17.68 -2.38 3.45
C PRO A 430 17.32 -3.31 4.60
N LEU A 431 17.22 -4.61 4.31
CA LEU A 431 16.99 -5.64 5.31
C LEU A 431 18.30 -6.21 5.84
N ASN A 432 18.36 -6.48 7.14
CA ASN A 432 19.51 -7.14 7.74
C ASN A 432 19.46 -8.65 7.43
N ASP A 433 20.34 -9.11 6.54
CA ASP A 433 20.42 -10.50 6.08
C ASP A 433 20.55 -11.52 7.23
N SER A 434 21.28 -11.18 8.29
CA SER A 434 21.45 -12.07 9.44
C SER A 434 20.15 -12.28 10.21
N VAL A 435 19.35 -11.22 10.36
CA VAL A 435 18.03 -11.30 11.02
C VAL A 435 17.03 -12.01 10.11
N VAL A 436 17.04 -11.73 8.82
CA VAL A 436 16.22 -12.45 7.82
C VAL A 436 16.50 -13.95 7.85
N PHE A 437 17.76 -14.34 7.91
CA PHE A 437 18.16 -15.74 8.03
C PHE A 437 17.60 -16.41 9.29
N LEU A 438 17.60 -15.72 10.43
CA LEU A 438 16.99 -16.25 11.65
C LEU A 438 15.47 -16.43 11.49
N LEU A 439 14.79 -15.46 10.89
CA LEU A 439 13.35 -15.52 10.64
C LEU A 439 12.97 -16.65 9.67
N GLN A 440 13.81 -16.93 8.66
CA GLN A 440 13.65 -18.06 7.74
C GLN A 440 13.76 -19.43 8.43
N ASN A 441 14.54 -19.51 9.51
CA ASN A 441 14.77 -20.72 10.29
C ASN A 441 14.06 -20.66 11.66
N SER A 442 13.00 -19.86 11.76
CA SER A 442 12.18 -19.77 12.97
C SER A 442 11.58 -21.14 13.32
N GLY A 443 11.45 -21.42 14.62
CA GLY A 443 10.71 -22.58 15.13
C GLY A 443 9.20 -22.48 14.90
N ASP A 444 8.69 -21.31 14.54
CA ASP A 444 7.30 -21.12 14.13
C ASP A 444 7.15 -21.29 12.62
N GLN A 445 6.29 -22.23 12.22
CA GLN A 445 6.12 -22.62 10.82
C GLN A 445 5.59 -21.47 9.94
N LEU A 446 4.68 -20.65 10.45
CA LEU A 446 4.10 -19.56 9.69
C LEU A 446 5.12 -18.40 9.55
N VAL A 447 5.87 -18.10 10.61
CA VAL A 447 6.99 -17.14 10.53
C VAL A 447 7.99 -17.60 9.47
N ALA A 448 8.45 -18.85 9.52
CA ALA A 448 9.36 -19.39 8.51
C ALA A 448 8.78 -19.31 7.08
N GLU A 449 7.49 -19.62 6.90
CA GLU A 449 6.81 -19.52 5.60
C GLU A 449 6.81 -18.09 5.03
N MET A 450 6.46 -17.09 5.86
CA MET A 450 6.43 -15.68 5.45
C MET A 450 7.80 -15.18 4.97
N TRP A 451 8.89 -15.72 5.53
CA TRP A 451 10.26 -15.31 5.24
C TRP A 451 10.98 -16.21 4.23
N LYS A 452 10.41 -17.36 3.85
CA LYS A 452 11.01 -18.34 2.93
C LYS A 452 11.46 -17.76 1.58
N ASN A 453 10.71 -16.81 1.03
CA ASN A 453 11.01 -16.13 -0.23
C ASN A 453 11.63 -14.72 -0.02
N ALA A 454 12.20 -14.44 1.15
CA ALA A 454 12.95 -13.21 1.34
C ALA A 454 14.25 -13.26 0.53
N GLU A 455 14.29 -12.46 -0.54
CA GLU A 455 15.50 -12.29 -1.34
C GLU A 455 16.49 -11.40 -0.57
N PHE A 456 17.76 -11.80 -0.56
CA PHE A 456 18.85 -11.00 -0.01
C PHE A 456 19.13 -9.84 -0.96
N ALA A 457 18.79 -8.62 -0.54
CA ALA A 457 19.27 -7.42 -1.21
C ALA A 457 20.74 -7.22 -0.80
N SER A 458 21.64 -8.00 -1.39
CA SER A 458 23.07 -7.83 -1.16
C SER A 458 23.49 -6.47 -1.74
N LEU A 459 23.69 -5.48 -0.87
CA LEU A 459 24.47 -4.25 -1.13
C LEU A 459 25.97 -4.55 -1.35
N GLY A 460 26.33 -5.83 -1.57
CA GLY A 460 27.69 -6.25 -1.87
C GLY A 460 28.22 -5.48 -3.07
N MET A 461 29.31 -4.74 -2.84
CA MET A 461 30.09 -4.07 -3.87
C MET A 461 30.50 -5.09 -4.94
N THR A 462 29.76 -5.14 -6.04
CA THR A 462 30.24 -5.78 -7.26
C THR A 462 31.26 -4.83 -7.88
N ASP A 463 32.42 -5.37 -8.26
CA ASP A 463 33.44 -4.67 -9.04
C ASP A 463 32.82 -3.87 -10.20
N GLN A 464 33.43 -2.73 -10.46
CA GLN A 464 32.98 -1.62 -11.31
C GLN A 464 32.78 -1.94 -12.81
N THR A 465 32.71 -3.19 -13.27
CA THR A 465 33.02 -3.45 -14.69
C THR A 465 31.91 -3.87 -15.63
N ASP A 466 30.65 -4.11 -15.26
CA ASP A 466 29.62 -4.44 -16.27
C ASP A 466 28.16 -4.11 -15.88
N TYR A 467 27.84 -2.82 -15.74
CA TYR A 467 26.45 -2.37 -15.63
C TYR A 467 25.91 -1.91 -17.00
N VAL A 468 25.42 -2.87 -17.80
CA VAL A 468 24.61 -2.56 -18.98
C VAL A 468 23.18 -2.25 -18.55
N PHE A 469 22.82 -0.97 -18.67
CA PHE A 469 21.48 -0.44 -18.44
C PHE A 469 20.48 -1.10 -19.40
N GLY A 470 19.43 -1.76 -18.88
CA GLY A 470 18.29 -2.25 -19.68
C GLY A 470 18.14 -3.76 -19.91
N ALA A 471 18.93 -4.63 -19.26
CA ALA A 471 18.78 -6.08 -19.39
C ALA A 471 18.02 -6.74 -18.22
N ARG A 472 17.21 -7.78 -18.53
CA ARG A 472 16.37 -8.59 -17.62
C ARG A 472 16.98 -8.79 -16.22
N THR A 473 16.17 -8.54 -15.19
CA THR A 473 16.47 -8.73 -13.77
C THR A 473 17.08 -10.10 -13.47
N LYS A 474 18.39 -10.14 -13.23
CA LYS A 474 19.08 -11.28 -12.61
C LYS A 474 18.70 -11.35 -11.12
N ARG A 475 18.54 -12.57 -10.59
CA ARG A 475 18.34 -12.84 -9.15
C ARG A 475 19.47 -12.20 -8.33
N GLY A 476 19.13 -11.42 -7.31
CA GLY A 476 20.08 -10.88 -6.31
C GLY A 476 20.57 -9.43 -6.51
N MET A 477 19.97 -8.65 -7.41
CA MET A 477 20.30 -7.22 -7.56
C MET A 477 19.49 -6.37 -6.57
N PHE A 478 20.15 -5.41 -5.91
CA PHE A 478 19.52 -4.43 -5.03
C PHE A 478 18.34 -3.75 -5.73
N ARG A 479 17.14 -3.86 -5.15
CA ARG A 479 15.90 -3.33 -5.73
C ARG A 479 15.26 -2.36 -4.77
N THR A 480 15.04 -1.14 -5.24
CA THR A 480 14.46 -0.08 -4.42
C THR A 480 12.95 -0.22 -4.28
N VAL A 481 12.39 0.47 -3.29
CA VAL A 481 10.94 0.61 -3.12
C VAL A 481 10.32 1.27 -4.35
N GLY A 482 10.93 2.32 -4.90
CA GLY A 482 10.48 3.02 -6.10
C GLY A 482 10.38 2.13 -7.34
N GLN A 483 11.39 1.28 -7.59
CA GLN A 483 11.35 0.29 -8.68
C GLN A 483 10.23 -0.73 -8.47
N THR A 484 10.08 -1.21 -7.22
CA THR A 484 9.02 -2.16 -6.87
C THR A 484 7.64 -1.56 -7.06
N TYR A 485 7.47 -0.32 -6.62
CA TYR A 485 6.26 0.47 -6.79
C TYR A 485 5.90 0.65 -8.27
N LYS A 486 6.87 1.10 -9.09
CA LYS A 486 6.68 1.31 -10.54
C LYS A 486 6.29 0.03 -11.27
N GLU A 487 6.91 -1.10 -10.94
CA GLU A 487 6.55 -2.39 -11.55
C GLU A 487 5.13 -2.83 -11.15
N GLN A 488 4.76 -2.71 -9.87
CA GLN A 488 3.42 -3.04 -9.39
C GLN A 488 2.35 -2.18 -10.08
N LEU A 489 2.57 -0.87 -10.13
CA LEU A 489 1.67 0.06 -10.81
C LEU A 489 1.58 -0.24 -12.32
N SER A 490 2.70 -0.54 -12.98
CA SER A 490 2.68 -0.88 -14.42
C SER A 490 1.85 -2.14 -14.70
N ARG A 491 1.90 -3.15 -13.81
CA ARG A 491 1.05 -4.34 -13.93
C ARG A 491 -0.43 -3.98 -13.78
N LEU A 492 -0.79 -3.17 -12.78
CA LEU A 492 -2.15 -2.69 -12.57
C LEU A 492 -2.66 -1.92 -13.80
N MET A 493 -1.88 -0.95 -14.31
CA MET A 493 -2.27 -0.16 -15.48
C MET A 493 -2.47 -1.04 -16.71
N LYS A 494 -1.61 -2.05 -16.92
CA LYS A 494 -1.77 -3.01 -18.03
C LYS A 494 -3.06 -3.83 -17.87
N THR A 495 -3.41 -4.26 -16.66
CA THR A 495 -4.68 -4.95 -16.42
C THR A 495 -5.86 -4.05 -16.77
N LEU A 496 -5.87 -2.80 -16.31
CA LEU A 496 -6.96 -1.85 -16.55
C LEU A 496 -7.10 -1.48 -18.04
N GLN A 497 -6.00 -1.32 -18.76
CA GLN A 497 -5.99 -1.05 -20.21
C GLN A 497 -6.57 -2.18 -21.05
N ASN A 498 -6.56 -3.42 -20.54
CA ASN A 498 -7.16 -4.58 -21.21
C ASN A 498 -8.60 -4.86 -20.78
N THR A 499 -9.22 -3.93 -20.03
CA THR A 499 -10.63 -4.01 -19.62
C THR A 499 -11.38 -2.79 -20.13
N SER A 500 -12.71 -2.89 -20.24
CA SER A 500 -13.56 -1.72 -20.46
C SER A 500 -13.80 -1.00 -19.12
N PRO A 501 -13.29 0.23 -18.92
CA PRO A 501 -13.33 0.90 -17.63
C PRO A 501 -14.60 1.74 -17.44
N HIS A 502 -15.21 1.62 -16.27
CA HIS A 502 -16.31 2.42 -15.77
C HIS A 502 -15.81 3.27 -14.60
N PHE A 503 -16.08 4.56 -14.60
CA PHE A 503 -15.53 5.48 -13.60
C PHE A 503 -16.60 5.97 -12.62
N VAL A 504 -16.31 5.85 -11.32
CA VAL A 504 -17.10 6.42 -10.23
C VAL A 504 -16.28 7.51 -9.56
N ARG A 505 -16.69 8.77 -9.73
CA ARG A 505 -16.01 9.96 -9.20
C ARG A 505 -16.64 10.39 -7.88
N CYS A 506 -15.95 10.09 -6.78
CA CYS A 506 -16.38 10.43 -5.44
C CYS A 506 -15.89 11.85 -5.08
N ILE A 507 -16.81 12.71 -4.61
CA ILE A 507 -16.54 14.11 -4.26
C ILE A 507 -16.80 14.33 -2.77
N ILE A 508 -15.87 15.01 -2.09
CA ILE A 508 -16.02 15.37 -0.68
C ILE A 508 -16.92 16.61 -0.58
N PRO A 509 -18.03 16.56 0.18
CA PRO A 509 -18.92 17.70 0.32
C PRO A 509 -18.39 18.75 1.31
N ASN A 510 -17.69 18.35 2.37
CA ASN A 510 -17.11 19.23 3.38
C ASN A 510 -16.01 18.52 4.19
N TYR A 511 -15.05 19.28 4.75
CA TYR A 511 -14.03 18.75 5.65
C TYR A 511 -14.49 18.66 7.12
N GLU A 512 -15.65 19.22 7.47
CA GLU A 512 -16.22 19.13 8.82
C GLU A 512 -16.79 17.74 9.14
N LYS A 513 -16.85 16.83 8.15
CA LYS A 513 -17.42 15.48 8.25
C LYS A 513 -18.89 15.50 8.72
N LYS A 514 -19.66 16.53 8.31
CA LYS A 514 -21.08 16.69 8.67
C LYS A 514 -22.01 16.34 7.51
N ALA A 515 -23.06 15.60 7.81
CA ALA A 515 -24.13 15.32 6.85
C ALA A 515 -24.90 16.61 6.49
N GLY A 516 -25.35 16.71 5.23
CA GLY A 516 -26.17 17.84 4.75
C GLY A 516 -25.43 19.16 4.53
N VAL A 517 -24.13 19.24 4.83
CA VAL A 517 -23.30 20.44 4.63
C VAL A 517 -22.51 20.32 3.34
N ILE A 518 -22.51 21.37 2.52
CA ILE A 518 -21.73 21.44 1.28
C ILE A 518 -20.89 22.72 1.26
N ASN A 519 -19.60 22.59 0.98
CA ASN A 519 -18.71 23.72 0.72
C ASN A 519 -18.57 23.89 -0.80
N GLY A 520 -19.16 24.96 -1.33
CA GLY A 520 -19.20 25.21 -2.77
C GLY A 520 -17.82 25.35 -3.41
N THR A 521 -16.89 26.05 -2.75
CA THR A 521 -15.52 26.25 -3.27
C THR A 521 -14.76 24.93 -3.32
N LEU A 522 -14.83 24.14 -2.26
CA LEU A 522 -14.19 22.82 -2.18
C LEU A 522 -14.71 21.87 -3.27
N VAL A 523 -16.02 21.84 -3.49
CA VAL A 523 -16.63 21.00 -4.53
C VAL A 523 -16.24 21.51 -5.92
N LEU A 524 -16.23 22.82 -6.14
CA LEU A 524 -15.84 23.41 -7.42
C LEU A 524 -14.39 23.07 -7.79
N ASP A 525 -13.47 23.15 -6.84
CA ASP A 525 -12.06 22.82 -7.07
C ASP A 525 -11.87 21.34 -7.38
N GLN A 526 -12.56 20.45 -6.65
CA GLN A 526 -12.55 19.02 -6.95
C GLN A 526 -13.12 18.72 -8.35
N LEU A 527 -14.21 19.38 -8.77
CA LEU A 527 -14.80 19.17 -10.10
C LEU A 527 -13.86 19.61 -11.23
N ARG A 528 -13.12 20.71 -11.02
CA ARG A 528 -12.09 21.19 -11.96
C ARG A 528 -10.93 20.20 -12.05
N CYS A 529 -10.35 19.81 -10.92
CA CYS A 529 -9.22 18.89 -10.88
C CYS A 529 -9.57 17.52 -11.46
N ASN A 530 -10.75 16.97 -11.17
CA ASN A 530 -11.14 15.66 -11.72
C ASN A 530 -11.48 15.68 -13.23
N GLY A 531 -11.48 16.84 -13.89
CA GLY A 531 -11.83 16.98 -15.31
C GLY A 531 -13.30 16.68 -15.60
N VAL A 532 -14.19 16.90 -14.62
CA VAL A 532 -15.62 16.53 -14.74
C VAL A 532 -16.33 17.42 -15.74
N LEU A 533 -15.99 18.71 -15.79
CA LEU A 533 -16.60 19.67 -16.72
C LEU A 533 -16.30 19.29 -18.18
N GLU A 534 -15.06 18.92 -18.46
CA GLU A 534 -14.60 18.48 -19.77
C GLU A 534 -15.21 17.13 -20.14
N GLY A 535 -15.30 16.19 -19.19
CA GLY A 535 -16.02 14.94 -19.37
C GLY A 535 -17.49 15.15 -19.76
N ILE A 536 -18.20 16.04 -19.07
CA ILE A 536 -19.60 16.37 -19.38
C ILE A 536 -19.74 16.97 -20.79
N ARG A 537 -18.83 17.86 -21.21
CA ARG A 537 -18.88 18.47 -22.55
C ARG A 537 -18.88 17.40 -23.64
N ILE A 538 -18.07 16.35 -23.50
CA ILE A 538 -18.04 15.24 -24.46
C ILE A 538 -19.26 14.37 -24.34
N CYS A 539 -19.67 13.95 -23.14
CA CYS A 539 -20.88 13.14 -23.01
C CYS A 539 -22.12 13.85 -23.60
N ARG A 540 -22.12 15.19 -23.61
CA ARG A 540 -23.19 16.00 -24.19
C ARG A 540 -23.11 16.18 -25.70
N GLN A 541 -21.90 16.13 -26.28
CA GLN A 541 -21.68 16.28 -27.72
C GLN A 541 -21.62 14.92 -28.43
N GLY A 542 -21.15 13.89 -27.75
CA GLY A 542 -21.02 12.51 -28.23
C GLY A 542 -22.30 11.70 -28.05
N TYR A 543 -22.21 10.41 -28.39
CA TYR A 543 -23.34 9.48 -28.38
C TYR A 543 -23.27 8.60 -27.13
N PRO A 544 -24.16 8.77 -26.13
CA PRO A 544 -24.05 8.09 -24.84
C PRO A 544 -24.38 6.60 -24.89
N ASN A 545 -25.01 6.12 -25.97
CA ASN A 545 -25.39 4.72 -26.13
C ASN A 545 -24.70 4.15 -27.38
N ARG A 546 -23.98 3.05 -27.21
CA ARG A 546 -23.47 2.22 -28.31
C ARG A 546 -24.55 1.19 -28.65
N ALA A 547 -25.00 1.17 -29.90
CA ALA A 547 -26.06 0.27 -30.39
C ALA A 547 -25.51 -1.11 -30.78
#